data_AF-A0A6I1ZSG3-F1
#
_entry.id   AF-A0A6I1ZSG3-F1
#
_cell.length_a   1.000
_cell.length_b   1.000
_cell.length_c   1.000
_cell.angle_alpha   90.00
_cell.angle_beta   90.00
_cell.angle_gamma   90.00
#
_symmetry.space_group_name_H-M   'P 1'
#
loop_
_entity.id
_entity.type
_entity.pdbx_description
1 polymer ?
#
loop_
_entity_poly.entity_id
_entity_poly.type
_entity_poly.pdbx_seq_one_letter_code
_entity_poly.pdbx_strand_id
1 'polypeptide(L)'
;MSRIFELYLKIREADETDYGQSIVRIHQDNKPQGIRWDDNINISLDRKNWITCKLKPADYIGRGKMYIGIHLRGLLNKDTSGIQIAKIGEPCSFYMRKASYWKAFLYVTTGITVIIAIAFLVSWLVR
;
A
#
# COMPACT_ATOMS: atom_id res chain seq x y z
N MET A 1 -16.20 -4.18 1.23
CA MET A 1 -15.04 -3.89 0.34
C MET A 1 -14.58 -2.46 0.60
N SER A 2 -13.29 -2.17 0.76
CA SER A 2 -12.85 -0.77 0.97
C SER A 2 -13.01 0.03 -0.33
N ARG A 3 -13.53 1.27 -0.22
CA ARG A 3 -13.71 2.18 -1.35
C ARG A 3 -12.36 2.43 -2.03
N ILE A 4 -12.33 2.32 -3.35
CA ILE A 4 -11.16 2.66 -4.17
C ILE A 4 -11.32 4.10 -4.62
N PHE A 5 -10.25 4.88 -4.44
CA PHE A 5 -10.15 6.26 -4.86
C PHE A 5 -9.16 6.34 -6.01
N GLU A 6 -9.50 7.11 -7.04
CA GLU A 6 -8.62 7.39 -8.15
C GLU A 6 -8.10 8.82 -8.01
N LEU A 7 -6.77 8.98 -8.02
CA LEU A 7 -6.11 10.26 -7.87
C LEU A 7 -5.13 10.45 -9.04
N TYR A 8 -5.21 11.60 -9.70
CA TYR A 8 -4.24 11.98 -10.72
C TYR A 8 -3.15 12.84 -10.11
N LEU A 9 -1.96 12.27 -9.92
CA LEU A 9 -0.89 12.89 -9.13
C LEU A 9 0.45 12.84 -9.87
N LYS A 10 1.19 13.95 -9.80
CA LYS A 10 2.55 14.10 -10.31
C LYS A 10 3.55 13.50 -9.34
N ILE A 11 4.39 12.60 -9.83
CA ILE A 11 5.33 11.87 -8.99
C ILE A 11 6.56 12.74 -8.72
N ARG A 12 6.99 12.73 -7.47
CA ARG A 12 8.23 13.32 -6.98
C ARG A 12 8.97 12.28 -6.16
N GLU A 13 10.28 12.33 -6.21
CA GLU A 13 11.12 11.50 -5.35
C GLU A 13 10.91 11.93 -3.90
N ALA A 14 10.75 10.97 -3.00
CA ALA A 14 10.63 11.24 -1.57
C ALA A 14 11.93 11.80 -0.98
N ASP A 15 11.82 12.39 0.21
CA ASP A 15 12.96 12.88 0.98
C ASP A 15 13.88 11.70 1.35
N GLU A 16 15.17 11.97 1.54
CA GLU A 16 16.16 11.01 1.99
C GLU A 16 15.79 10.42 3.36
N THR A 17 15.07 11.18 4.19
CA THR A 17 14.55 10.69 5.48
C THR A 17 13.54 9.55 5.35
N ASP A 18 12.88 9.44 4.20
CA ASP A 18 11.92 8.38 3.89
C ASP A 18 12.59 7.18 3.20
N TYR A 19 13.91 7.22 3.00
CA TYR A 19 14.64 6.15 2.34
C TYR A 19 14.49 4.80 3.08
N GLY A 20 14.17 3.75 2.32
CA GLY A 20 13.94 2.41 2.86
C GLY A 20 12.58 2.21 3.55
N GLN A 21 11.77 3.27 3.68
CA GLN A 21 10.44 3.16 4.28
C GLN A 21 9.35 3.02 3.21
N SER A 22 8.34 2.19 3.49
CA SER A 22 7.14 2.08 2.64
C SER A 22 6.17 3.21 2.96
N ILE A 23 6.57 4.45 2.67
CA ILE A 23 5.78 5.67 2.92
C ILE A 23 5.44 6.36 1.61
N VAL A 24 4.24 6.93 1.56
CA VAL A 24 3.83 7.88 0.52
C VAL A 24 3.35 9.15 1.18
N ARG A 25 3.80 10.30 0.65
CA ARG A 25 3.34 11.62 1.09
C ARG A 25 2.54 12.32 0.01
N ILE A 26 1.41 12.90 0.40
CA ILE A 26 0.55 13.72 -0.46
C ILE A 26 0.10 14.98 0.28
N HIS A 27 -0.31 15.99 -0.48
CA HIS A 27 -0.90 17.20 0.07
C HIS A 27 -2.27 16.91 0.70
N GLN A 28 -2.65 17.68 1.73
CA GLN A 28 -3.91 17.50 2.46
C GLN A 28 -5.15 17.54 1.55
N ASP A 29 -5.18 18.44 0.59
CA ASP A 29 -6.29 18.58 -0.37
C ASP A 29 -6.43 17.38 -1.32
N ASN A 30 -5.38 16.57 -1.47
CA ASN A 30 -5.43 15.34 -2.26
C ASN A 30 -5.75 14.11 -1.43
N LYS A 31 -5.86 14.25 -0.10
CA LYS A 31 -6.15 13.12 0.79
C LYS A 31 -7.58 12.63 0.57
N PRO A 32 -7.79 11.35 0.19
CA PRO A 32 -9.12 10.80 0.05
C PRO A 32 -9.95 10.89 1.34
N GLN A 33 -11.24 11.20 1.20
CA GLN A 33 -12.19 11.16 2.31
C GLN A 33 -12.35 9.72 2.81
N GLY A 34 -12.17 9.50 4.11
CA GLY A 34 -12.23 8.17 4.73
C GLY A 34 -10.88 7.47 4.90
N ILE A 35 -9.78 8.08 4.46
CA ILE A 35 -8.41 7.67 4.81
C ILE A 35 -7.83 8.71 5.78
N ARG A 36 -7.29 8.24 6.91
CA ARG A 36 -6.60 9.08 7.90
C ARG A 36 -5.11 9.12 7.59
N TRP A 37 -4.43 10.15 8.08
CA TRP A 37 -2.97 10.10 8.16
C TRP A 37 -2.56 8.91 9.02
N ASP A 38 -1.39 8.36 8.72
CA ASP A 38 -0.85 7.16 9.36
C ASP A 38 -1.59 5.85 9.09
N ASP A 39 -2.68 5.86 8.30
CA ASP A 39 -3.31 4.63 7.84
C ASP A 39 -2.37 3.88 6.88
N ASN A 40 -2.38 2.56 6.99
CA ASN A 40 -1.88 1.69 5.93
C ASN A 40 -2.87 1.74 4.76
N ILE A 41 -2.35 2.07 3.58
CA ILE A 41 -3.09 2.13 2.32
C ILE A 41 -2.49 1.16 1.32
N ASN A 42 -3.32 0.69 0.40
CA ASN A 42 -2.87 -0.03 -0.78
C ASN A 42 -2.93 0.93 -1.96
N ILE A 43 -1.81 1.05 -2.67
CA ILE A 43 -1.67 1.84 -3.89
C ILE A 43 -1.46 0.93 -5.10
N SER A 44 -1.92 1.36 -6.27
CA SER A 44 -1.78 0.64 -7.53
C SER A 44 -1.85 1.59 -8.72
N LEU A 45 -1.15 1.26 -9.81
CA LEU A 45 -1.24 1.95 -11.10
C LEU A 45 -2.26 1.31 -12.06
N ASP A 46 -2.64 0.05 -11.83
CA ASP A 46 -3.42 -0.77 -12.77
C ASP A 46 -4.65 -1.45 -12.13
N ARG A 47 -4.92 -1.18 -10.85
CA ARG A 47 -5.94 -1.84 -10.00
C ARG A 47 -5.72 -3.35 -9.78
N LYS A 48 -4.64 -3.94 -10.30
CA LYS A 48 -4.32 -5.37 -10.19
C LYS A 48 -3.21 -5.59 -9.16
N ASN A 49 -2.11 -4.87 -9.32
CA ASN A 49 -0.92 -4.96 -8.48
C ASN A 49 -1.01 -3.91 -7.37
N TRP A 50 -1.21 -4.37 -6.14
CA TRP A 50 -1.40 -3.52 -4.97
C TRP A 50 -0.20 -3.59 -4.04
N ILE A 51 0.31 -2.43 -3.65
CA ILE A 51 1.40 -2.33 -2.69
C ILE A 51 0.91 -1.63 -1.45
N THR A 52 1.22 -2.19 -0.29
CA THR A 52 0.89 -1.60 0.99
C THR A 52 1.97 -0.59 1.41
N CYS A 53 1.54 0.61 1.74
CA CYS A 53 2.39 1.68 2.26
C CYS A 53 1.63 2.53 3.29
N LYS A 54 2.36 3.33 4.06
CA LYS A 54 1.80 4.23 5.06
C LYS A 54 1.58 5.61 4.44
N LEU A 55 0.40 6.19 4.68
CA LEU A 55 0.08 7.53 4.20
C LEU A 55 0.55 8.59 5.19
N LYS A 56 1.35 9.55 4.73
CA LYS A 56 1.85 10.67 5.53
C LYS A 56 1.52 12.01 4.86
N PRO A 57 1.40 13.10 5.63
CA PRO A 57 1.30 14.44 5.05
C PRO A 57 2.63 14.85 4.41
N ALA A 58 2.54 15.67 3.36
CA ALA A 58 3.67 16.42 2.83
C ALA A 58 3.64 17.84 3.43
N ASP A 59 4.64 18.20 4.23
CA ASP A 59 4.60 19.41 5.09
C ASP A 59 4.67 20.74 4.31
N TYR A 60 5.19 20.77 3.08
CA TYR A 60 5.52 22.02 2.37
C TYR A 60 5.14 22.10 0.89
N ILE A 61 4.43 21.11 0.32
CA ILE A 61 4.52 20.91 -1.13
C ILE A 61 3.16 20.90 -1.84
N GLY A 62 3.07 21.71 -2.90
CA GLY A 62 1.86 22.02 -3.65
C GLY A 62 1.01 20.84 -4.12
N ARG A 63 -0.29 21.14 -4.22
CA ARG A 63 -1.38 20.27 -4.68
C ARG A 63 -1.02 19.45 -5.91
N GLY A 64 -1.58 18.23 -5.97
CA GLY A 64 -1.48 17.33 -7.12
C GLY A 64 -0.17 16.56 -7.20
N LYS A 65 0.60 16.46 -6.12
CA LYS A 65 1.89 15.75 -6.09
C LYS A 65 1.85 14.56 -5.13
N MET A 66 2.57 13.51 -5.52
CA MET A 66 2.84 12.34 -4.68
C MET A 66 4.34 12.15 -4.55
N TYR A 67 4.81 12.03 -3.31
CA TYR A 67 6.18 11.70 -2.98
C TYR A 67 6.28 10.22 -2.69
N ILE A 68 7.19 9.57 -3.41
CA ILE A 68 7.41 8.14 -3.33
C ILE A 68 8.90 7.84 -3.35
N GLY A 69 9.36 7.01 -2.44
CA GLY A 69 10.74 6.56 -2.43
C GLY A 69 11.04 5.62 -3.59
N ILE A 70 12.29 5.62 -4.05
CA ILE A 70 12.79 4.79 -5.16
C ILE A 70 12.39 3.32 -5.06
N HIS A 71 12.45 2.72 -3.86
CA HIS A 71 12.13 1.31 -3.64
C HIS A 71 10.65 1.03 -3.89
N LEU A 72 9.77 1.86 -3.34
CA LEU A 72 8.32 1.71 -3.51
C LEU A 72 7.91 1.96 -4.96
N ARG A 73 8.58 2.91 -5.64
CA ARG A 73 8.41 3.17 -7.08
C ARG A 73 8.87 1.99 -7.92
N GLY A 74 9.98 1.36 -7.57
CA GLY A 74 10.47 0.13 -8.21
C GLY A 74 9.46 -1.01 -8.07
N LEU A 75 8.91 -1.21 -6.86
CA LEU A 75 7.86 -2.20 -6.63
C LEU A 75 6.59 -1.92 -7.45
N LEU A 76 6.15 -0.65 -7.53
CA LEU A 76 4.98 -0.26 -8.34
C LEU A 76 5.17 -0.58 -9.82
N ASN A 77 6.40 -0.41 -10.31
CA ASN A 77 6.72 -0.55 -11.73
C ASN A 77 7.15 -1.97 -12.13
N LYS A 78 7.36 -2.88 -11.16
CA LYS A 78 7.94 -4.21 -11.39
C LYS A 78 7.14 -5.05 -12.38
N ASP A 79 5.81 -4.92 -12.36
CA ASP A 79 4.89 -5.75 -13.15
C ASP A 79 4.00 -4.94 -14.13
N THR A 80 4.21 -3.62 -14.25
CA THR A 80 3.47 -2.77 -15.20
C THR A 80 3.98 -2.98 -16.63
N SER A 81 3.49 -4.03 -17.28
CA SER A 81 3.86 -4.43 -18.64
C SER A 81 3.12 -3.65 -19.75
N GLY A 82 2.79 -2.36 -19.54
CA GLY A 82 2.48 -1.46 -20.67
C GLY A 82 1.37 -0.40 -20.55
N ILE A 83 0.76 -0.13 -19.39
CA ILE A 83 -0.34 0.86 -19.31
C ILE A 83 0.09 2.19 -18.68
N GLN A 84 0.83 2.15 -17.57
CA GLN A 84 1.27 3.36 -16.87
C GLN A 84 2.47 3.03 -15.98
N ILE A 85 3.52 3.85 -16.03
CA ILE A 85 4.73 3.72 -15.22
C ILE A 85 4.82 4.93 -14.32
N ALA A 86 5.07 4.72 -13.03
CA ALA A 86 5.31 5.79 -12.09
C ALA A 86 6.67 6.45 -12.36
N LYS A 87 6.73 7.39 -13.31
CA LYS A 87 7.93 8.14 -13.69
C LYS A 87 7.99 9.49 -12.99
N ILE A 88 9.18 9.84 -12.49
CA ILE A 88 9.42 11.10 -11.78
C ILE A 88 9.10 12.27 -12.71
N GLY A 89 8.33 13.24 -12.21
CA GLY A 89 7.98 14.42 -12.96
C GLY A 89 6.86 14.23 -13.99
N GLU A 90 6.26 13.05 -14.07
CA GLU A 90 5.08 12.80 -14.89
C GLU A 90 3.84 12.56 -14.00
N PRO A 91 2.66 13.07 -14.40
CA PRO A 91 1.42 12.77 -13.71
C PRO A 91 0.90 11.37 -14.06
N CYS A 92 0.44 10.65 -13.04
CA CYS A 92 -0.10 9.29 -13.18
C CYS A 92 -1.40 9.11 -12.40
N SER A 93 -2.23 8.17 -12.85
CA SER A 93 -3.43 7.76 -12.14
C SER A 93 -3.06 6.73 -11.08
N PHE A 94 -3.33 7.08 -9.82
CA PHE A 94 -3.11 6.22 -8.67
C PHE A 94 -4.44 5.76 -8.11
N TYR A 95 -4.57 4.45 -7.95
CA TYR A 95 -5.68 3.85 -7.25
C TYR A 95 -5.28 3.60 -5.81
N MET A 96 -6.03 4.21 -4.88
CA MET A 96 -5.79 4.10 -3.45
C MET A 96 -6.97 3.45 -2.75
N ARG A 97 -6.70 2.61 -1.77
CA ARG A 97 -7.73 2.11 -0.83
C ARG A 97 -7.13 1.90 0.55
N LYS A 98 -7.96 2.00 1.59
CA LYS A 98 -7.53 1.62 2.94
C LYS A 98 -7.16 0.13 2.96
N ALA A 99 -6.01 -0.20 3.54
CA ALA A 99 -5.61 -1.58 3.76
C ALA A 99 -6.53 -2.21 4.82
N SER A 100 -7.03 -3.41 4.54
CA SER A 100 -7.91 -4.13 5.46
C SER A 100 -7.08 -5.02 6.38
N TYR A 101 -7.10 -4.72 7.67
CA TYR A 101 -6.46 -5.56 8.70
C TYR A 101 -7.08 -6.96 8.81
N TRP A 102 -8.34 -7.12 8.36
CA TRP A 102 -9.04 -8.39 8.42
C TRP A 102 -8.36 -9.51 7.63
N LYS A 103 -7.69 -9.19 6.51
CA LYS A 103 -6.97 -10.21 5.76
C LYS A 103 -5.80 -10.78 6.56
N ALA A 104 -4.99 -9.91 7.15
CA ALA A 104 -3.86 -10.33 7.98
C ALA A 104 -4.33 -11.13 9.21
N PHE A 105 -5.38 -10.65 9.88
CA PHE A 105 -5.99 -11.37 11.01
C PHE A 105 -6.48 -12.76 10.59
N LEU A 106 -7.21 -12.87 9.48
CA LEU A 106 -7.69 -14.15 8.97
C LEU A 106 -6.52 -15.10 8.73
N TYR A 107 -5.49 -14.71 7.99
CA TYR A 107 -4.33 -15.58 7.73
C TYR A 107 -3.66 -16.09 9.01
N VAL A 108 -3.47 -15.24 10.02
CA VAL A 108 -2.90 -15.63 11.31
C VAL A 108 -3.81 -16.62 12.01
N THR A 109 -5.11 -16.36 12.07
CA THR A 109 -6.07 -17.26 12.71
C THR A 109 -6.15 -18.62 12.00
N THR A 110 -6.13 -18.66 10.67
CA THR A 110 -6.13 -19.91 9.91
C THR A 110 -4.84 -20.70 10.13
N GLY A 111 -3.68 -20.04 10.19
CA GLY A 111 -2.41 -20.69 10.49
C GLY A 111 -2.42 -21.33 11.87
N ILE A 112 -2.91 -20.62 12.88
CA ILE A 112 -3.00 -21.12 14.26
C ILE A 112 -3.96 -22.31 14.34
N THR A 113 -5.14 -22.26 13.72
CA THR A 113 -6.09 -23.38 13.74
C THR A 113 -5.53 -24.63 13.06
N VAL A 114 -4.78 -24.47 11.96
CA VAL A 114 -4.10 -25.61 11.31
C VAL A 114 -3.05 -26.22 12.25
N ILE A 115 -2.25 -25.42 12.94
CA ILE A 115 -1.25 -25.91 13.89
C ILE A 115 -1.92 -26.68 15.04
N ILE A 116 -3.00 -26.14 15.60
CA ILE A 116 -3.76 -26.79 16.69
C ILE A 116 -4.37 -28.11 16.21
N ALA A 117 -4.97 -28.13 15.01
CA ALA A 117 -5.57 -29.35 14.44
C ALA A 117 -4.52 -30.46 14.24
N ILE A 118 -3.33 -30.12 13.72
CA ILE A 118 -2.22 -31.06 13.56
C ILE A 118 -1.76 -31.59 14.92
N ALA A 119 -1.55 -30.72 15.90
CA ALA A 119 -1.12 -31.12 17.24
C ALA A 119 -2.13 -32.07 17.92
N PHE A 120 -3.43 -31.82 17.75
CA PHE A 120 -4.50 -32.67 18.28
C PHE A 120 -4.50 -34.05 17.61
N LEU A 121 -4.33 -34.10 16.29
CA LEU A 121 -4.22 -35.34 15.50
C LEU A 121 -3.03 -36.21 15.96
N VAL A 122 -1.86 -35.59 16.15
CA VAL A 122 -0.67 -36.31 16.65
C VAL A 122 -0.91 -36.83 18.07
N SER A 123 -1.47 -36.01 18.96
CA SER A 123 -1.77 -36.44 20.32
C SER A 123 -2.80 -37.58 20.39
N TRP A 124 -3.71 -37.65 19.42
CA TRP A 124 -4.70 -38.72 19.33
C TRP A 124 -4.11 -40.03 18.77
N LEU A 125 -3.20 -39.94 17.81
CA LEU A 125 -2.52 -41.10 17.19
C LEU A 125 -1.46 -41.75 18.09
N VAL A 126 -0.86 -40.99 19.00
CA VAL A 126 0.16 -41.48 19.95
C VAL A 126 -0.47 -42.09 21.21
N ARG A 127 -1.79 -41.98 21.37
CA ARG A 127 -2.56 -42.56 22.48
C ARG A 127 -3.16 -43.90 22.08
#